data_AF-A0A8D0EA36-F1
#
_entry.id   AF-A0A8D0EA36-F1
#
_cell.length_a   1.000
_cell.length_b   1.000
_cell.length_c   1.000
_cell.angle_alpha   90.00
_cell.angle_beta   90.00
_cell.angle_gamma   90.00
#
_symmetry.space_group_name_H-M   'P 1'
#
loop_
_entity.id
_entity.type
_entity.pdbx_description
1 polymer ?
#
loop_
_entity_poly.entity_id
_entity_poly.type
_entity_poly.pdbx_seq_one_letter_code
_entity_poly.pdbx_strand_id
1 'polypeptide(L)'
;MNPQFSDSGEYTCAVMNPKENNAKHSATITLKVVVELEKVDNTLTLIILAVVGGVIGLFILIMVIKKLVLFILKKTREKKECLVSSSANDNTENGLAGSKAEQKSAPKA
;
A
#
# COMPACT_ATOMS: atom_id res chain seq x y z
N MET A 1 37.21 -38.16 17.60
CA MET A 1 37.83 -37.23 16.65
C MET A 1 37.12 -35.89 16.82
N ASN A 2 37.83 -34.82 17.16
CA ASN A 2 37.26 -33.47 17.19
C ASN A 2 37.53 -32.80 15.84
N PRO A 3 36.61 -31.95 15.33
CA PRO A 3 36.80 -31.26 14.05
C PRO A 3 37.94 -30.24 14.15
N GLN A 4 38.79 -30.21 13.12
CA GLN A 4 39.91 -29.27 12.98
C GLN A 4 39.59 -28.24 11.90
N PHE A 5 40.16 -27.03 11.98
CA PHE A 5 39.98 -26.01 10.94
C PHE A 5 40.38 -26.48 9.53
N SER A 6 41.37 -27.37 9.44
CA SER A 6 41.81 -28.01 8.21
C SER A 6 40.76 -28.91 7.56
N ASP A 7 39.73 -29.32 8.31
CA ASP A 7 38.62 -30.13 7.79
C ASP A 7 37.59 -29.25 7.05
N SER A 8 37.81 -27.94 6.94
CA SER A 8 36.96 -27.07 6.13
C SER A 8 37.22 -27.29 4.64
N GLY A 9 36.16 -27.41 3.84
CA GLY A 9 36.28 -27.65 2.41
C GLY A 9 34.98 -28.13 1.77
N GLU A 10 35.05 -28.49 0.49
CA GLU A 10 33.94 -29.09 -0.23
C GLU A 10 33.99 -30.61 -0.15
N TYR A 11 32.87 -31.21 0.24
CA TYR A 11 32.71 -32.65 0.36
C TYR A 11 31.61 -33.09 -0.59
N THR A 12 31.97 -33.99 -1.51
CA THR A 12 31.03 -34.52 -2.49
C THR A 12 30.64 -35.94 -2.11
N CYS A 13 29.36 -36.14 -1.85
CA CYS A 13 28.77 -37.45 -1.64
C CYS A 13 28.21 -37.96 -2.98
N ALA A 14 28.83 -39.01 -3.53
CA ALA A 14 28.34 -39.69 -4.72
C ALA A 14 27.69 -41.02 -4.32
N VAL A 15 26.41 -41.18 -4.61
CA VAL A 15 25.60 -42.35 -4.23
C VAL A 15 24.98 -42.97 -5.47
N MET A 16 24.95 -44.30 -5.51
CA MET A 16 24.22 -45.06 -6.51
C MET A 16 23.13 -45.86 -5.80
N ASN A 17 21.90 -45.78 -6.30
CA ASN A 17 20.75 -46.48 -5.73
C ASN A 17 20.31 -47.65 -6.63
N PRO A 18 20.58 -48.91 -6.24
CA PRO A 18 20.15 -50.09 -7.00
C PRO A 18 18.62 -50.21 -7.12
N LYS A 19 17.88 -49.65 -6.15
CA LYS A 19 16.40 -49.67 -6.16
C LYS A 19 15.79 -48.66 -7.12
N GLU A 20 16.58 -47.71 -7.62
CA GLU A 20 16.18 -46.72 -8.62
C GLU A 20 16.93 -46.95 -9.93
N ASN A 21 16.97 -48.21 -10.38
CA ASN A 21 17.63 -48.61 -11.62
C ASN A 21 19.11 -48.14 -11.68
N ASN A 22 19.82 -48.22 -10.55
CA ASN A 22 21.21 -47.75 -10.42
C ASN A 22 21.40 -46.25 -10.72
N ALA A 23 20.37 -45.42 -10.47
CA ALA A 23 20.48 -43.97 -10.56
C ALA A 23 21.63 -43.45 -9.69
N LYS A 24 22.41 -42.52 -10.25
CA LYS A 24 23.55 -41.89 -9.58
C LYS A 24 23.15 -40.48 -9.16
N HIS A 25 23.34 -40.17 -7.88
CA HIS A 25 23.13 -38.85 -7.31
C HIS A 25 24.44 -38.35 -6.72
N SER A 26 24.68 -37.06 -6.86
CA SER A 26 25.83 -36.39 -6.26
C SER A 26 25.36 -35.12 -5.57
N ALA A 27 25.81 -34.93 -4.34
CA ALA A 27 25.57 -33.71 -3.59
C ALA A 27 26.88 -33.22 -3.00
N THR A 28 27.21 -31.95 -3.25
CA THR A 28 28.38 -31.31 -2.68
C THR A 28 27.93 -30.40 -1.54
N ILE A 29 28.56 -30.56 -0.38
CA ILE A 29 28.36 -29.71 0.80
C ILE A 29 29.65 -28.96 1.10
N THR A 30 29.54 -27.71 1.54
CA THR A 30 30.68 -26.94 2.04
C THR A 30 30.71 -27.05 3.57
N LEU A 31 31.72 -27.74 4.10
CA LEU A 31 31.97 -27.78 5.53
C LEU A 31 32.84 -26.58 5.90
N LYS A 32 32.38 -25.78 6.87
CA LYS A 32 33.15 -24.66 7.42
C LYS A 32 33.25 -24.85 8.93
N VAL A 33 34.45 -25.12 9.42
CA VAL A 33 34.71 -25.27 10.86
C VAL A 33 34.99 -23.87 11.43
N VAL A 34 34.19 -23.47 12.41
CA VAL A 34 34.28 -22.16 13.08
C VAL A 34 34.26 -22.35 14.59
N VAL A 35 34.83 -21.40 15.34
CA VAL A 35 34.79 -21.40 16.82
C VAL A 35 33.38 -21.12 17.33
N GLU A 36 32.69 -20.20 16.66
CA GLU A 36 31.33 -19.78 16.98
C GLU A 36 30.55 -19.61 15.68
N LEU A 37 29.29 -20.07 15.66
CA LEU A 37 28.41 -19.89 14.52
C LEU A 37 27.89 -18.45 14.56
N GLU A 38 28.26 -17.66 13.56
CA GLU A 38 27.70 -16.33 13.38
C GLU A 38 26.19 -16.44 13.18
N LYS A 39 25.43 -15.71 13.98
CA LYS A 39 23.97 -15.72 13.88
C LYS A 39 23.58 -15.13 12.53
N VAL A 40 22.68 -15.80 11.81
CA VAL A 40 22.15 -15.26 10.56
C VAL A 40 21.50 -13.91 10.84
N ASP A 41 22.08 -12.85 10.26
CA ASP A 41 21.58 -11.48 10.37
C ASP A 41 20.28 -11.30 9.57
N ASN A 42 19.17 -11.60 10.22
CA ASN A 42 17.83 -11.39 9.69
C ASN A 42 17.39 -9.91 9.76
N THR A 43 18.25 -9.04 10.27
CA THR A 43 17.99 -7.60 10.41
C THR A 43 17.66 -6.96 9.07
N LEU A 44 18.40 -7.29 8.01
CA LEU A 44 18.13 -6.77 6.66
C LEU A 44 16.77 -7.22 6.16
N THR A 45 16.44 -8.50 6.33
CA THR A 45 15.13 -9.07 5.96
C THR A 45 13.99 -8.35 6.69
N LEU A 46 14.15 -8.09 7.99
CA LEU A 46 13.15 -7.38 8.79
C LEU A 46 12.98 -5.92 8.35
N ILE A 47 14.07 -5.22 8.04
CA ILE A 47 14.01 -3.84 7.52
C ILE A 47 13.24 -3.80 6.20
N ILE A 48 13.57 -4.70 5.26
CA ILE A 48 12.89 -4.77 3.96
C ILE A 48 11.39 -5.03 4.15
N LEU A 49 11.03 -5.99 5.01
CA LEU A 49 9.64 -6.33 5.30
C LEU A 49 8.88 -5.14 5.92
N ALA A 50 9.51 -4.41 6.86
CA ALA A 50 8.94 -3.25 7.50
C ALA A 50 8.70 -2.10 6.51
N VAL A 51 9.65 -1.82 5.62
CA VAL A 51 9.52 -0.77 4.61
C VAL A 51 8.39 -1.09 3.63
N VAL A 52 8.36 -2.31 3.09
CA VAL A 52 7.31 -2.73 2.14
C VAL A 52 5.93 -2.68 2.81
N GLY A 53 5.80 -3.24 4.02
CA GLY A 53 4.55 -3.20 4.78
C GLY A 53 4.12 -1.79 5.16
N GLY A 54 5.07 -0.93 5.55
CA GLY A 54 4.82 0.46 5.92
C GLY A 54 4.32 1.30 4.76
N VAL A 55 4.90 1.16 3.57
CA VAL A 55 4.45 1.87 2.37
C VAL A 55 3.02 1.48 1.99
N ILE A 56 2.73 0.18 1.98
CA ILE A 56 1.38 -0.33 1.67
C ILE A 56 0.36 0.15 2.72
N GLY A 57 0.70 0.01 4.01
CA GLY A 57 -0.15 0.46 5.11
C GLY A 57 -0.41 1.98 5.07
N LEU A 58 0.59 2.77 4.74
CA LEU A 58 0.47 4.22 4.59
C LEU A 58 -0.46 4.59 3.43
N PHE A 59 -0.33 3.94 2.28
CA PHE A 59 -1.23 4.17 1.14
C PHE A 59 -2.69 3.89 1.51
N ILE A 60 -2.95 2.77 2.19
CA ILE A 60 -4.30 2.41 2.65
C ILE A 60 -4.83 3.45 3.64
N LEU A 61 -4.01 3.86 4.61
CA LEU A 61 -4.38 4.86 5.61
C LEU A 61 -4.77 6.19 4.96
N ILE A 62 -3.98 6.68 3.98
CA ILE A 62 -4.27 7.91 3.25
C ILE A 62 -5.59 7.80 2.47
N MET A 63 -5.88 6.65 1.85
CA MET A 63 -7.13 6.41 1.14
C MET A 63 -8.34 6.47 2.08
N VAL A 64 -8.25 5.86 3.26
CA VAL A 64 -9.31 5.86 4.27
C VAL A 64 -9.57 7.28 4.79
N ILE A 65 -8.51 8.02 5.16
CA ILE A 65 -8.63 9.41 5.63
C ILE A 65 -9.31 10.28 4.57
N LYS A 66 -8.89 10.19 3.30
CA LYS A 66 -9.50 10.94 2.20
C LYS A 66 -10.99 10.67 2.07
N LYS A 67 -11.41 9.40 2.14
CA LYS A 67 -12.83 9.03 2.06
C LYS A 67 -13.63 9.55 3.26
N LEU A 68 -13.07 9.47 4.47
CA LEU A 68 -13.70 10.01 5.68
C LEU A 68 -13.88 11.53 5.60
N VAL A 69 -12.84 12.27 5.18
CA VAL A 69 -12.92 13.73 5.03
C VAL A 69 -13.97 14.11 3.99
N LEU A 70 -13.99 13.43 2.83
CA LEU A 70 -15.00 13.68 1.79
C LEU A 70 -16.42 13.42 2.31
N PHE A 71 -16.60 12.35 3.08
CA PHE A 71 -17.87 11.99 3.68
C PHE A 71 -18.37 13.05 4.67
N ILE A 72 -17.50 13.54 5.56
CA ILE A 72 -17.85 14.59 6.53
C ILE A 72 -18.16 15.93 5.82
N LEU A 73 -17.38 16.30 4.80
CA LEU A 73 -17.63 17.50 4.01
C LEU A 73 -18.97 17.42 3.28
N LYS A 74 -19.29 16.28 2.65
CA LYS A 74 -20.57 16.06 1.98
C LYS A 74 -21.74 16.18 2.97
N LYS A 75 -21.65 15.53 4.13
CA LYS A 75 -22.66 15.61 5.19
C LYS A 75 -22.83 17.03 5.73
N THR A 76 -21.75 17.80 5.79
CA THR A 76 -21.80 19.22 6.21
C THR A 76 -22.44 20.12 5.15
N ARG A 77 -22.22 19.86 3.86
CA ARG A 77 -22.90 20.58 2.76
C ARG A 77 -24.41 20.31 2.76
N GLU A 78 -24.83 19.06 2.89
CA GLU A 78 -26.26 18.69 2.96
C GLU A 78 -26.95 19.40 4.14
N LYS A 79 -26.31 19.49 5.30
CA LYS A 79 -26.85 20.26 6.44
C LYS A 79 -26.93 21.77 6.17
N LYS A 80 -26.00 22.34 5.39
CA LYS A 80 -26.00 23.77 5.05
C LYS A 80 -27.07 24.12 4.01
N GLU A 81 -27.35 23.24 3.05
CA GLU A 81 -28.42 23.47 2.06
C GLU A 81 -29.82 23.47 2.70
N CYS A 82 -30.07 22.61 3.71
CA CYS A 82 -31.31 22.65 4.48
C CYS A 82 -31.49 23.93 5.32
N LEU A 83 -30.39 24.56 5.78
CA LEU A 83 -30.44 25.83 6.51
C LEU A 83 -30.67 27.03 5.57
N VAL A 84 -30.09 27.01 4.37
CA VAL A 84 -30.24 28.10 3.38
C VAL A 84 -31.64 28.14 2.76
N SER A 85 -32.34 27.00 2.65
CA SER A 85 -33.71 26.98 2.14
C SER A 85 -34.78 27.34 3.18
N SER A 86 -34.42 27.48 4.47
CA SER A 86 -35.34 27.83 5.56
C SER A 86 -35.24 29.31 5.99
N SER A 87 -34.34 30.10 5.41
CA SER A 87 -34.22 31.55 5.65
C SER A 87 -34.88 32.41 4.56
N ALA A 88 -35.71 31.82 3.69
CA ALA A 88 -36.51 32.54 2.70
C ALA A 88 -37.96 32.63 3.17
N ASN A 89 -38.22 33.36 4.27
CA ASN A 89 -39.57 33.79 4.58
C ASN A 89 -39.58 35.21 5.18
N ASP A 90 -40.17 36.09 4.37
CA ASP A 90 -41.05 37.22 4.70
C ASP A 90 -40.50 38.55 5.23
N ASN A 91 -41.19 39.62 4.77
CA ASN A 91 -40.95 41.07 4.91
C ASN A 91 -39.78 41.61 4.05
N THR A 92 -39.99 42.41 2.98
CA THR A 92 -40.64 43.74 3.01
C THR A 92 -41.49 44.03 1.76
N GLU A 93 -42.76 44.35 2.01
CA GLU A 93 -43.68 45.07 1.14
C GLU A 93 -43.17 46.48 0.79
N ASN A 94 -42.99 46.80 -0.51
CA ASN A 94 -43.51 48.02 -1.19
C ASN A 94 -42.91 48.21 -2.59
N GLY A 95 -43.75 48.63 -3.56
CA GLY A 95 -43.36 49.69 -4.51
C GLY A 95 -42.93 49.33 -5.93
N LEU A 96 -43.84 48.75 -6.73
CA LEU A 96 -44.14 49.00 -8.15
C LEU A 96 -43.20 49.86 -9.06
N ALA A 97 -42.93 49.29 -10.25
CA ALA A 97 -42.84 49.85 -11.62
C ALA A 97 -41.50 50.21 -12.31
N GLY A 98 -41.29 49.51 -13.44
CA GLY A 98 -40.68 50.01 -14.69
C GLY A 98 -39.20 49.63 -14.88
N SER A 99 -38.70 49.21 -16.03
CA SER A 99 -39.27 49.08 -17.37
C SER A 99 -38.40 48.15 -18.22
N LYS A 100 -39.02 47.57 -19.23
CA LYS A 100 -38.53 46.59 -20.21
C LYS A 100 -37.28 47.05 -20.98
N ALA A 101 -36.45 46.08 -21.38
CA ALA A 101 -35.82 46.09 -22.69
C ALA A 101 -35.68 44.63 -23.19
N GLU A 102 -36.68 44.19 -23.95
CA GLU A 102 -36.59 43.04 -24.84
C GLU A 102 -35.75 43.37 -26.10
N GLN A 103 -35.38 42.31 -26.81
CA GLN A 103 -34.93 42.18 -28.22
C GLN A 103 -33.42 42.30 -28.43
N LYS A 104 -32.74 41.42 -29.18
CA LYS A 104 -33.15 40.63 -30.35
C LYS A 104 -32.11 39.52 -30.64
N SER A 105 -32.58 38.42 -31.25
CA SER A 105 -31.87 37.37 -32.02
C SER A 105 -30.59 37.83 -32.76
N ALA A 106 -29.56 37.05 -33.14
CA ALA A 106 -29.39 35.64 -33.52
C ALA A 106 -27.85 35.36 -33.68
N PRO A 107 -27.39 34.13 -34.00
CA PRO A 107 -25.96 33.72 -33.98
C PRO A 107 -25.27 33.73 -35.36
N LYS A 108 -23.92 33.83 -35.36
CA LYS A 108 -22.88 33.27 -36.28
C LYS A 108 -21.55 34.04 -36.06
N ALA A 109 -20.36 33.49 -36.21
CA ALA A 109 -19.88 32.38 -37.05
C ALA A 109 -18.84 31.51 -36.33
#